data_AF-A0A2V2DWU5-F1
#
_entry.id   AF-A0A2V2DWU5-F1
#
_cell.length_a   1.000
_cell.length_b   1.000
_cell.length_c   1.000
_cell.angle_alpha   90.00
_cell.angle_beta   90.00
_cell.angle_gamma   90.00
#
_symmetry.space_group_name_H-M   'P 1'
#
loop_
_entity.id
_entity.type
_entity.pdbx_description
1 polymer ?
#
loop_
_entity_poly.entity_id
_entity_poly.type
_entity_poly.pdbx_seq_one_letter_code
_entity_poly.pdbx_strand_id
1 'polypeptide(L)'
;MNKDEKSLLDELWNAAGMNEKNPAQPAAGEETTEAAEQPAASTVQQEPAASAPPAEPADPAAAPPEEEPEAEKTAPAEKKKDIKFLVIYTTVFVIVISGLIGGSYLITSRIQREMSENNDTLNSSQSTLKNIQDENAALKKENAALQESNAALTVSQQDAEELLASIGDMVEQDQYLAAAQNAYIDGNRTLARTIFSTIDRDKLSEPSKPYYDLLKTKLGL
;
A
#
# COMPACT_ATOMS: atom_id res chain seq x y z
N MET A 1 9.26 15.41 -49.13
CA MET A 1 9.36 16.32 -47.98
C MET A 1 8.57 17.58 -48.26
N ASN A 2 7.25 17.40 -48.23
CA ASN A 2 6.26 18.46 -48.23
C ASN A 2 6.20 19.12 -46.85
N LYS A 3 5.60 20.31 -46.80
CA LYS A 3 5.51 21.12 -45.58
C LYS A 3 4.66 20.44 -44.49
N ASP A 4 3.69 19.65 -44.93
CA ASP A 4 2.66 18.99 -44.14
C ASP A 4 3.24 17.75 -43.40
N GLU A 5 4.24 17.08 -43.99
CA GLU A 5 4.95 15.95 -43.37
C GLU A 5 5.71 16.38 -42.11
N LYS A 6 6.23 17.62 -42.07
CA LYS A 6 6.85 18.18 -40.86
C LYS A 6 5.85 18.51 -39.77
N SER A 7 4.67 19.03 -40.13
CA SER A 7 3.65 19.41 -39.14
C SER A 7 3.20 18.22 -38.30
N LEU A 8 3.01 17.05 -38.94
CA LEU A 8 2.64 15.82 -38.23
C LEU A 8 3.76 15.28 -37.32
N LEU A 9 5.02 15.47 -37.71
CA LEU A 9 6.18 15.09 -36.87
C LEU A 9 6.32 16.01 -35.65
N ASP A 10 6.18 17.33 -35.82
CA ASP A 10 6.22 18.29 -34.71
C ASP A 10 5.02 18.10 -33.75
N GLU A 11 3.84 17.73 -34.28
CA GLU A 11 2.63 17.46 -33.48
C GLU A 11 2.76 16.15 -32.68
N LEU A 12 3.28 15.08 -33.29
CA LEU A 12 3.63 13.84 -32.58
C LEU A 12 4.71 14.05 -31.52
N TRP A 13 5.72 14.89 -31.78
CA TRP A 13 6.80 15.16 -30.84
C TRP A 13 6.31 15.93 -29.60
N ASN A 14 5.39 16.88 -29.77
CA ASN A 14 4.74 17.55 -28.65
C ASN A 14 3.77 16.61 -27.89
N ALA A 15 3.05 15.73 -28.59
CA ALA A 15 2.17 14.74 -27.96
C ALA A 15 2.93 13.69 -27.12
N ALA A 16 4.19 13.41 -27.44
CA ALA A 16 5.07 12.52 -26.69
C ALA A 16 5.59 13.09 -25.35
N GLY A 17 5.24 14.34 -25.01
CA GLY A 17 5.51 14.92 -23.69
C GLY A 17 6.98 15.30 -23.41
N MET A 18 7.88 15.19 -24.38
CA MET A 18 9.31 15.55 -24.24
C MET A 18 9.56 17.08 -24.29
N ASN A 19 8.88 17.82 -23.43
CA ASN A 19 9.16 19.24 -23.19
C ASN A 19 10.16 19.36 -22.02
N GLU A 20 11.44 19.52 -22.35
CA GLU A 20 12.54 19.54 -21.37
C GLU A 20 12.41 20.66 -20.33
N LYS A 21 11.92 20.29 -19.14
CA LYS A 21 12.21 21.01 -17.89
C LYS A 21 12.70 20.03 -16.83
N ASN A 22 14.01 19.78 -16.89
CA ASN A 22 14.89 19.22 -15.86
C ASN A 22 14.36 19.40 -14.42
N PRO A 23 14.24 18.29 -13.66
CA PRO A 23 14.94 18.26 -12.38
C PRO A 23 15.52 16.88 -12.02
N ALA A 24 16.83 16.70 -12.16
CA ALA A 24 17.60 15.74 -11.34
C ALA A 24 19.10 16.07 -11.33
N GLN A 25 19.63 16.53 -10.20
CA GLN A 25 21.05 16.43 -9.87
C GLN A 25 21.18 15.49 -8.65
N PRO A 26 22.00 14.43 -8.71
CA PRO A 26 22.01 13.40 -7.67
C PRO A 26 22.73 13.88 -6.40
N ALA A 27 22.14 13.56 -5.25
CA ALA A 27 22.80 13.67 -3.95
C ALA A 27 23.32 12.29 -3.51
N ALA A 28 24.64 12.13 -3.52
CA ALA A 28 25.30 11.31 -2.50
C ALA A 28 25.18 12.03 -1.14
N GLY A 29 25.30 11.39 0.02
CA GLY A 29 25.62 9.98 0.26
C GLY A 29 26.66 9.86 1.36
N GLU A 30 26.20 9.88 2.61
CA GLU A 30 26.90 9.56 3.86
C GLU A 30 25.80 8.95 4.76
N GLU A 31 25.76 7.64 5.00
CA GLU A 31 26.60 6.87 5.93
C GLU A 31 26.54 7.34 7.39
N THR A 32 25.87 6.56 8.23
CA THR A 32 26.35 6.28 9.60
C THR A 32 25.80 4.92 10.05
N THR A 33 26.71 4.02 10.44
CA THR A 33 26.42 2.90 11.35
C THR A 33 26.18 3.47 12.77
N GLU A 34 25.79 2.76 13.83
CA GLU A 34 25.67 1.35 14.21
C GLU A 34 24.56 1.32 15.31
N ALA A 35 24.03 0.25 15.89
CA ALA A 35 24.55 -1.08 16.22
C ALA A 35 23.39 -2.06 16.49
N ALA A 36 23.71 -3.33 16.80
CA ALA A 36 22.75 -4.35 17.22
C ALA A 36 22.72 -4.50 18.76
N GLU A 37 21.58 -4.94 19.32
CA GLU A 37 21.47 -6.19 20.10
C GLU A 37 20.02 -6.50 20.54
N GLN A 38 19.74 -7.80 20.68
CA GLN A 38 18.62 -8.39 21.45
C GLN A 38 19.26 -9.20 22.61
N PRO A 39 18.52 -9.86 23.54
CA PRO A 39 17.09 -9.79 23.91
C PRO A 39 16.89 -9.57 25.44
N ALA A 40 15.64 -9.58 25.93
CA ALA A 40 15.28 -10.11 27.27
C ALA A 40 13.76 -10.24 27.46
N ALA A 41 13.31 -11.13 28.36
CA ALA A 41 11.91 -11.26 28.79
C ALA A 41 11.78 -11.60 30.28
N SER A 42 10.79 -11.02 30.98
CA SER A 42 10.21 -11.41 32.28
C SER A 42 8.99 -10.49 32.54
N THR A 43 7.78 -10.87 33.01
CA THR A 43 7.23 -12.05 33.71
C THR A 43 7.43 -12.05 35.25
N VAL A 44 6.40 -12.25 36.11
CA VAL A 44 4.92 -12.32 35.85
C VAL A 44 4.29 -10.90 35.86
N GLN A 45 3.47 -10.36 36.78
CA GLN A 45 2.67 -10.75 37.99
C GLN A 45 1.59 -9.63 38.16
N GLN A 46 0.44 -9.70 38.87
CA GLN A 46 -0.18 -10.69 39.77
C GLN A 46 -1.74 -10.56 39.79
N GLU A 47 -2.43 -11.64 40.16
CA GLU A 47 -3.84 -11.75 40.62
C GLU A 47 -3.86 -12.79 41.80
N PRO A 48 -4.99 -13.23 42.41
CA PRO A 48 -6.42 -12.92 42.19
C PRO A 48 -7.00 -12.15 43.42
N ALA A 49 -8.26 -12.21 43.91
CA ALA A 49 -9.42 -13.06 43.68
C ALA A 49 -10.74 -12.41 44.15
N ALA A 50 -11.87 -13.12 44.00
CA ALA A 50 -13.19 -12.74 44.53
C ALA A 50 -13.85 -13.88 45.32
N SER A 51 -14.58 -13.56 46.42
CA SER A 51 -15.78 -14.26 46.93
C SER A 51 -16.21 -13.76 48.32
N ALA A 52 -17.50 -13.93 48.64
CA ALA A 52 -18.10 -13.88 49.99
C ALA A 52 -18.67 -15.30 50.30
N PRO A 53 -19.43 -15.60 51.40
CA PRO A 53 -19.87 -14.80 52.54
C PRO A 53 -19.51 -15.42 53.93
N PRO A 54 -20.43 -15.73 54.88
CA PRO A 54 -20.76 -14.89 56.05
C PRO A 54 -20.50 -15.54 57.43
N ALA A 55 -20.57 -14.75 58.52
CA ALA A 55 -20.96 -15.24 59.86
C ALA A 55 -21.38 -14.11 60.85
N GLU A 56 -22.50 -14.35 61.54
CA GLU A 56 -22.92 -13.81 62.84
C GLU A 56 -23.15 -15.08 63.71
N PRO A 57 -22.68 -15.19 64.99
CA PRO A 57 -23.49 -14.70 66.12
C PRO A 57 -22.78 -14.40 67.47
N ALA A 58 -23.61 -13.96 68.44
CA ALA A 58 -23.67 -14.37 69.86
C ALA A 58 -23.49 -13.27 70.94
N ASP A 59 -24.61 -12.94 71.58
CA ASP A 59 -24.77 -12.36 72.94
C ASP A 59 -24.39 -13.43 74.01
N PRO A 60 -24.09 -13.09 75.29
CA PRO A 60 -25.18 -13.05 76.28
C PRO A 60 -25.02 -12.09 77.50
N ALA A 61 -26.03 -11.24 77.68
CA ALA A 61 -26.86 -11.05 78.89
C ALA A 61 -26.25 -11.13 80.33
N ALA A 62 -26.47 -10.06 81.12
CA ALA A 62 -26.72 -10.09 82.57
C ALA A 62 -27.50 -8.84 83.05
N ALA A 63 -28.35 -8.99 84.07
CA ALA A 63 -29.21 -7.96 84.70
C ALA A 63 -29.78 -8.52 86.03
N PRO A 64 -30.66 -7.82 86.78
CA PRO A 64 -30.84 -6.38 86.97
C PRO A 64 -30.12 -6.01 88.32
N PRO A 65 -30.58 -5.07 89.19
CA PRO A 65 -31.41 -3.86 89.05
C PRO A 65 -30.58 -2.60 89.41
N GLU A 66 -31.00 -1.46 89.97
CA GLU A 66 -32.28 -0.83 90.41
C GLU A 66 -32.07 0.72 90.20
N GLU A 67 -32.87 1.73 90.56
CA GLU A 67 -34.10 1.93 91.37
C GLU A 67 -35.15 2.76 90.57
N GLU A 68 -36.22 3.22 91.23
CA GLU A 68 -37.23 4.19 90.73
C GLU A 68 -37.02 5.59 91.44
N PRO A 69 -37.64 6.73 91.02
CA PRO A 69 -39.05 6.84 90.57
C PRO A 69 -39.42 7.87 89.48
N GLU A 70 -40.70 7.79 89.06
CA GLU A 70 -41.62 8.84 88.56
C GLU A 70 -41.15 9.79 87.42
N ALA A 71 -41.68 9.80 86.19
CA ALA A 71 -43.02 9.51 85.62
C ALA A 71 -44.07 10.64 85.71
N GLU A 72 -43.83 11.77 85.03
CA GLU A 72 -44.90 12.72 84.66
C GLU A 72 -45.44 12.45 83.23
N LYS A 73 -46.77 12.48 83.07
CA LYS A 73 -47.47 12.13 81.83
C LYS A 73 -47.84 13.36 81.01
N THR A 74 -47.52 13.38 79.72
CA THR A 74 -48.24 14.19 78.72
C THR A 74 -48.81 13.30 77.62
N ALA A 75 -49.98 13.68 77.10
CA ALA A 75 -50.94 12.78 76.44
C ALA A 75 -50.90 12.90 74.88
N PRO A 76 -51.79 12.22 74.11
CA PRO A 76 -51.48 11.78 72.74
C PRO A 76 -51.45 12.88 71.67
N ALA A 77 -50.81 12.56 70.54
CA ALA A 77 -50.55 13.48 69.44
C ALA A 77 -51.76 13.76 68.53
N GLU A 78 -52.23 15.01 68.51
CA GLU A 78 -53.07 15.53 67.41
C GLU A 78 -52.20 16.12 66.28
N LYS A 79 -51.86 15.30 65.27
CA LYS A 79 -51.23 15.82 64.04
C LYS A 79 -52.25 16.54 63.15
N LYS A 80 -52.60 17.78 63.51
CA LYS A 80 -53.25 18.74 62.59
C LYS A 80 -52.30 18.99 61.41
N LYS A 81 -52.57 18.32 60.28
CA LYS A 81 -51.72 18.41 59.07
C LYS A 81 -51.84 19.81 58.46
N ASP A 82 -50.75 20.57 58.50
CA ASP A 82 -50.64 21.84 57.77
C ASP A 82 -50.57 21.61 56.26
N ILE A 83 -51.75 21.52 55.63
CA ILE A 83 -51.93 21.42 54.18
C ILE A 83 -51.15 22.53 53.45
N LYS A 84 -51.01 23.71 54.07
CA LYS A 84 -50.23 24.85 53.54
C LYS A 84 -48.75 24.49 53.34
N PHE A 85 -48.10 23.84 54.31
CA PHE A 85 -46.71 23.41 54.15
C PHE A 85 -46.58 22.31 53.08
N LEU A 86 -47.51 21.35 53.05
CA LEU A 86 -47.53 20.32 52.01
C LEU A 86 -47.59 20.92 50.60
N VAL A 87 -48.48 21.89 50.36
CA VAL A 87 -48.58 22.60 49.08
C VAL A 87 -47.26 23.30 48.73
N ILE A 88 -46.67 24.05 49.66
CA ILE A 88 -45.39 24.75 49.44
C ILE A 88 -44.28 23.77 49.04
N TYR A 89 -44.12 22.66 49.77
CA TYR A 89 -43.12 21.64 49.44
C TYR A 89 -43.38 20.99 48.08
N THR A 90 -44.64 20.69 47.72
CA THR A 90 -44.95 20.14 46.38
C THR A 90 -44.65 21.13 45.26
N THR A 91 -44.93 22.42 45.42
CA THR A 91 -44.62 23.45 44.41
C THR A 91 -43.11 23.59 44.21
N VAL A 92 -42.33 23.64 45.29
CA VAL A 92 -40.86 23.69 45.20
C VAL A 92 -40.29 22.43 44.55
N PHE A 93 -40.81 21.25 44.90
CA PHE A 93 -40.41 19.97 44.31
C PHE A 93 -40.69 19.90 42.80
N VAL A 94 -41.86 20.39 42.36
CA VAL A 94 -42.20 20.49 40.93
C VAL A 94 -41.29 21.47 40.19
N ILE A 95 -40.93 22.60 40.79
CA ILE A 95 -39.97 23.56 40.20
C ILE A 95 -38.59 22.92 40.04
N VAL A 96 -38.09 22.22 41.07
CA VAL A 96 -36.79 21.52 41.01
C VAL A 96 -36.78 20.42 39.94
N ILE A 97 -37.83 19.59 39.87
CA ILE A 97 -37.96 18.56 38.83
C ILE A 97 -38.05 19.20 37.44
N SER A 98 -38.80 20.28 37.27
CA SER A 98 -38.90 20.99 35.98
C SER A 98 -37.55 21.56 35.54
N GLY A 99 -36.77 22.12 36.48
CA GLY A 99 -35.40 22.58 36.23
C GLY A 99 -34.45 21.45 35.83
N LEU A 100 -34.53 20.30 36.50
CA LEU A 100 -33.73 19.11 36.17
C LEU A 100 -34.09 18.53 34.80
N ILE A 101 -35.37 18.42 34.46
CA ILE A 101 -35.84 17.93 33.15
C ILE A 101 -35.40 18.90 32.04
N GLY A 102 -35.60 20.22 32.22
CA GLY A 102 -35.18 21.23 31.25
C GLY A 102 -33.67 21.28 31.05
N GLY A 103 -32.88 21.23 32.14
CA GLY A 103 -31.42 21.16 32.08
C GLY A 103 -30.92 19.90 31.39
N SER A 104 -31.47 18.74 31.74
CA SER A 104 -31.12 17.46 31.10
C SER A 104 -31.43 17.47 29.61
N TYR A 105 -32.60 17.99 29.19
CA TYR A 105 -32.96 18.06 27.77
C TYR A 105 -31.97 18.92 26.95
N LEU A 106 -31.54 20.06 27.49
CA LEU A 106 -30.56 20.94 26.82
C LEU A 106 -29.16 20.28 26.75
N ILE A 107 -28.76 19.53 27.77
CA ILE A 107 -27.47 18.81 27.79
C ILE A 107 -27.51 17.61 26.83
N THR A 108 -28.56 16.78 26.89
CA THR A 108 -28.72 15.61 26.02
C THR A 108 -28.81 15.99 24.54
N SER A 109 -29.51 17.08 24.19
CA SER A 109 -29.62 17.53 22.80
C SER A 109 -28.30 18.10 22.24
N ARG A 110 -27.45 18.72 23.08
CA ARG A 110 -26.06 19.06 22.72
C ARG A 110 -25.24 17.81 22.44
N ILE A 111 -25.22 16.86 23.39
CA ILE A 111 -24.41 15.64 23.30
C ILE A 111 -24.83 14.78 22.10
N GLN A 112 -26.13 14.60 21.84
CA GLN A 112 -26.61 13.86 20.66
C GLN A 112 -26.16 14.52 19.35
N ARG A 113 -26.18 15.86 19.27
CA ARG A 113 -25.73 16.58 18.08
C ARG A 113 -24.21 16.43 17.88
N GLU A 114 -23.43 16.62 18.93
CA GLU A 114 -21.97 16.44 18.91
C GLU A 114 -21.58 14.99 18.58
N MET A 115 -22.34 13.99 19.04
CA MET A 115 -22.18 12.59 18.62
C MET A 115 -22.51 12.36 17.15
N SER A 116 -23.58 12.97 16.60
CA SER A 116 -23.92 12.86 15.19
C SER A 116 -22.84 13.47 14.29
N GLU A 117 -22.45 14.72 14.55
CA GLU A 117 -21.46 15.44 13.75
C GLU A 117 -20.09 14.72 13.75
N ASN A 118 -19.70 14.11 14.88
CA ASN A 118 -18.51 13.25 14.95
C ASN A 118 -18.69 11.91 14.21
N ASN A 119 -19.84 11.25 14.33
CA ASN A 119 -20.10 9.97 13.67
C ASN A 119 -20.15 10.11 12.15
N ASP A 120 -20.79 11.16 11.62
CA ASP A 120 -20.81 11.46 10.19
C ASP A 120 -19.39 11.76 9.66
N THR A 121 -18.58 12.48 10.44
CA THR A 121 -17.16 12.75 10.13
C THR A 121 -16.31 11.48 10.13
N LEU A 122 -16.53 10.56 11.08
CA LEU A 122 -15.83 9.27 11.17
C LEU A 122 -16.19 8.34 10.01
N ASN A 123 -17.48 8.23 9.66
CA ASN A 123 -17.93 7.44 8.50
C ASN A 123 -17.36 7.99 7.18
N SER A 124 -17.33 9.32 7.01
CA SER A 124 -16.70 10.00 5.87
C SER A 124 -15.19 9.72 5.78
N SER A 125 -14.50 9.78 6.93
CA SER A 125 -13.06 9.46 7.03
C SER A 125 -12.79 7.98 6.71
N GLN A 126 -13.63 7.06 7.20
CA GLN A 126 -13.51 5.62 6.93
C GLN A 126 -13.74 5.29 5.44
N SER A 127 -14.72 5.95 4.81
CA SER A 127 -14.95 5.85 3.37
C SER A 127 -13.75 6.34 2.56
N THR A 128 -13.18 7.49 2.94
CA THR A 128 -11.97 8.06 2.32
C THR A 128 -10.76 7.14 2.47
N LEU A 129 -10.52 6.60 3.67
CA LEU A 129 -9.44 5.65 3.93
C LEU A 129 -9.61 4.35 3.12
N LYS A 130 -10.84 3.85 2.98
CA LYS A 130 -11.12 2.69 2.13
C LYS A 130 -10.80 2.99 0.66
N ASN A 131 -11.21 4.15 0.14
CA ASN A 131 -10.90 4.54 -1.24
C ASN A 131 -9.38 4.61 -1.48
N ILE A 132 -8.62 5.18 -0.54
CA ILE A 132 -7.14 5.24 -0.59
C ILE A 132 -6.51 3.83 -0.54
N GLN A 133 -7.10 2.88 0.18
CA GLN A 133 -6.65 1.48 0.22
C GLN A 133 -6.94 0.74 -1.10
N ASP A 134 -8.16 0.89 -1.63
CA ASP A 134 -8.56 0.30 -2.92
C ASP A 134 -7.71 0.87 -4.07
N GLU A 135 -7.42 2.18 -4.06
CA GLU A 135 -6.54 2.86 -5.01
C GLU A 135 -5.08 2.39 -4.86
N ASN A 136 -4.55 2.25 -3.63
CA ASN A 136 -3.22 1.67 -3.40
C ASN A 136 -3.12 0.22 -3.90
N ALA A 137 -4.18 -0.57 -3.78
CA ALA A 137 -4.22 -1.94 -4.30
C ALA A 137 -4.22 -1.95 -5.83
N ALA A 138 -4.97 -1.03 -6.47
CA ALA A 138 -4.96 -0.85 -7.93
C ALA A 138 -3.56 -0.43 -8.43
N LEU A 139 -2.97 0.62 -7.85
CA LEU A 139 -1.64 1.13 -8.23
C LEU A 139 -0.53 0.08 -8.04
N LYS A 140 -0.59 -0.74 -6.98
CA LYS A 140 0.36 -1.86 -6.79
C LYS A 140 0.22 -2.93 -7.86
N LYS A 141 -1.02 -3.25 -8.28
CA LYS A 141 -1.29 -4.20 -9.36
C LYS A 141 -0.82 -3.67 -10.71
N GLU A 142 -1.06 -2.40 -10.99
CA GLU A 142 -0.61 -1.72 -12.22
C GLU A 142 0.91 -1.66 -12.28
N ASN A 143 1.58 -1.27 -11.19
CA ASN A 143 3.04 -1.22 -11.12
C ASN A 143 3.67 -2.62 -11.33
N ALA A 144 3.08 -3.68 -10.76
CA ALA A 144 3.52 -5.06 -11.04
C ALA A 144 3.36 -5.45 -12.52
N ALA A 145 2.23 -5.11 -13.15
CA ALA A 145 2.01 -5.37 -14.58
C ALA A 145 2.95 -4.56 -15.49
N LEU A 146 3.30 -3.32 -15.11
CA LEU A 146 4.29 -2.50 -15.81
C LEU A 146 5.73 -3.03 -15.64
N GLN A 147 6.06 -3.64 -14.49
CA GLN A 147 7.34 -4.33 -14.29
C GLN A 147 7.43 -5.61 -15.14
N GLU A 148 6.37 -6.42 -15.18
CA GLU A 148 6.27 -7.61 -16.03
C GLU A 148 6.39 -7.25 -17.52
N SER A 149 5.68 -6.20 -17.96
CA SER A 149 5.75 -5.67 -19.32
C SER A 149 7.15 -5.16 -19.70
N ASN A 150 7.82 -4.41 -18.80
CA ASN A 150 9.21 -3.98 -19.04
C ASN A 150 10.17 -5.17 -19.12
N ALA A 151 10.05 -6.17 -18.24
CA ALA A 151 10.91 -7.35 -18.28
C ALA A 151 10.75 -8.13 -19.60
N ALA A 152 9.52 -8.31 -20.07
CA ALA A 152 9.24 -8.92 -21.37
C ALA A 152 9.81 -8.09 -22.54
N LEU A 153 9.72 -6.75 -22.46
CA LEU A 153 10.29 -5.85 -23.46
C LEU A 153 11.83 -5.91 -23.48
N THR A 154 12.50 -5.99 -22.33
CA THR A 154 13.97 -6.15 -22.26
C THR A 154 14.44 -7.46 -22.89
N VAL A 155 13.74 -8.58 -22.63
CA VAL A 155 14.05 -9.86 -23.29
C VAL A 155 13.84 -9.74 -24.80
N SER A 156 12.71 -9.17 -25.24
CA SER A 156 12.44 -8.96 -26.68
C SER A 156 13.44 -8.04 -27.37
N GLN A 157 14.10 -7.11 -26.65
CA GLN A 157 15.19 -6.29 -27.18
C GLN A 157 16.48 -7.10 -27.32
N GLN A 158 16.82 -7.95 -26.34
CA GLN A 158 17.98 -8.84 -26.41
C GLN A 158 17.84 -9.87 -27.55
N ASP A 159 16.67 -10.49 -27.69
CA ASP A 159 16.35 -11.40 -28.81
C ASP A 159 16.51 -10.70 -30.18
N ALA A 160 16.11 -9.42 -30.27
CA ALA A 160 16.22 -8.62 -31.48
C ALA A 160 17.67 -8.20 -31.78
N GLU A 161 18.47 -7.88 -30.77
CA GLU A 161 19.90 -7.59 -30.92
C GLU A 161 20.70 -8.82 -31.35
N GLU A 162 20.42 -10.00 -30.77
CA GLU A 162 21.04 -11.27 -31.19
C GLU A 162 20.64 -11.64 -32.63
N LEU A 163 19.37 -11.47 -33.00
CA LEU A 163 18.89 -11.69 -34.37
C LEU A 163 19.56 -10.73 -35.36
N LEU A 164 19.72 -9.44 -35.01
CA LEU A 164 20.41 -8.46 -35.85
C LEU A 164 21.90 -8.79 -36.01
N ALA A 165 22.57 -9.26 -34.95
CA ALA A 165 23.95 -9.74 -35.04
C ALA A 165 24.07 -10.96 -35.94
N SER A 166 23.17 -11.95 -35.82
CA SER A 166 23.12 -13.14 -36.67
C SER A 166 22.87 -12.80 -38.15
N ILE A 167 22.01 -11.82 -38.44
CA ILE A 167 21.81 -11.31 -39.80
C ILE A 167 23.05 -10.58 -40.31
N GLY A 168 23.74 -9.82 -39.45
CA GLY A 168 25.01 -9.15 -39.78
C GLY A 168 26.09 -10.15 -40.20
N ASP A 169 26.34 -11.17 -39.39
CA ASP A 169 27.24 -12.29 -39.68
C ASP A 169 26.91 -12.94 -41.04
N MET A 170 25.63 -13.27 -41.27
CA MET A 170 25.15 -13.91 -42.50
C MET A 170 25.41 -13.04 -43.75
N VAL A 171 25.16 -11.74 -43.65
CA VAL A 171 25.42 -10.77 -44.71
C VAL A 171 26.92 -10.53 -44.94
N GLU A 172 27.77 -10.70 -43.92
CA GLU A 172 29.23 -10.69 -44.08
C GLU A 172 29.71 -11.94 -44.85
N GLN A 173 29.21 -13.13 -44.49
CA GLN A 173 29.55 -14.37 -45.18
C GLN A 173 29.09 -14.37 -46.66
N ASP A 174 27.88 -13.88 -46.94
CA ASP A 174 27.38 -13.75 -48.30
C ASP A 174 28.21 -12.75 -49.13
N GLN A 175 28.76 -11.69 -48.52
CA GLN A 175 29.70 -10.78 -49.16
C GLN A 175 31.06 -11.42 -49.46
N TYR A 176 31.63 -12.20 -48.52
CA TYR A 176 32.87 -12.95 -48.78
C TYR A 176 32.67 -13.99 -49.89
N LEU A 177 31.50 -14.65 -49.95
CA LEU A 177 31.15 -15.58 -51.01
C LEU A 177 31.06 -14.87 -52.38
N ALA A 178 30.42 -13.70 -52.44
CA ALA A 178 30.38 -12.89 -53.67
C ALA A 178 31.79 -12.41 -54.11
N ALA A 179 32.62 -11.97 -53.16
CA ALA A 179 33.99 -11.54 -53.43
C ALA A 179 34.88 -12.70 -53.93
N ALA A 180 34.75 -13.89 -53.36
CA ALA A 180 35.46 -15.10 -53.81
C ALA A 180 34.99 -15.57 -55.19
N GLN A 181 33.68 -15.44 -55.50
CA GLN A 181 33.15 -15.69 -56.85
C GLN A 181 33.73 -14.72 -57.88
N ASN A 182 33.73 -13.41 -57.59
CA ASN A 182 34.30 -12.39 -58.48
C ASN A 182 35.79 -12.61 -58.72
N ALA A 183 36.58 -12.83 -57.66
CA ALA A 183 38.01 -13.14 -57.80
C ALA A 183 38.29 -14.41 -58.63
N TYR A 184 37.38 -15.39 -58.63
CA TYR A 184 37.47 -16.56 -59.51
C TYR A 184 37.12 -16.24 -60.98
N ILE A 185 36.10 -15.40 -61.21
CA ILE A 185 35.68 -14.93 -62.54
C ILE A 185 36.78 -14.08 -63.19
N ASP A 186 37.44 -13.21 -62.41
CA ASP A 186 38.60 -12.41 -62.81
C ASP A 186 39.89 -13.27 -63.01
N GLY A 187 39.79 -14.59 -62.85
CA GLY A 187 40.89 -15.54 -63.04
C GLY A 187 41.89 -15.64 -61.89
N ASN A 188 41.78 -14.78 -60.87
CA ASN A 188 42.67 -14.78 -59.70
C ASN A 188 42.30 -15.88 -58.68
N ARG A 189 42.53 -17.14 -59.09
CA ARG A 189 42.25 -18.33 -58.28
C ARG A 189 42.95 -18.35 -56.92
N THR A 190 44.11 -17.70 -56.79
CA THR A 190 44.80 -17.59 -55.50
C THR A 190 44.02 -16.72 -54.53
N LEU A 191 43.63 -15.50 -54.94
CA LEU A 191 42.80 -14.60 -54.14
C LEU A 191 41.44 -15.24 -53.83
N ALA A 192 40.81 -15.88 -54.82
CA ALA A 192 39.54 -16.58 -54.64
C ALA A 192 39.62 -17.67 -53.57
N ARG A 193 40.69 -18.48 -53.53
CA ARG A 193 40.92 -19.47 -52.47
C ARG A 193 41.16 -18.83 -51.11
N THR A 194 41.92 -17.73 -51.04
CA THR A 194 42.15 -17.01 -49.78
C THR A 194 40.86 -16.48 -49.18
N ILE A 195 40.04 -15.77 -49.97
CA ILE A 195 38.73 -15.26 -49.50
C ILE A 195 37.80 -16.43 -49.18
N PHE A 196 37.77 -17.49 -50.01
CA PHE A 196 36.94 -18.67 -49.72
C PHE A 196 37.29 -19.34 -48.39
N SER A 197 38.56 -19.31 -47.98
CA SER A 197 39.01 -19.91 -46.72
C SER A 197 38.57 -19.15 -45.45
N THR A 198 38.05 -17.92 -45.58
CA THR A 198 37.46 -17.17 -44.44
C THR A 198 35.95 -17.32 -44.35
N ILE A 199 35.30 -18.08 -45.26
CA ILE A 199 33.84 -18.25 -45.28
C ILE A 199 33.42 -19.41 -44.37
N ASP A 200 32.60 -19.08 -43.36
CA ASP A 200 31.88 -20.06 -42.54
C ASP A 200 30.61 -20.53 -43.27
N ARG A 201 30.56 -21.83 -43.61
CA ARG A 201 29.45 -22.42 -44.36
C ARG A 201 28.14 -22.44 -43.57
N ASP A 202 28.21 -22.55 -42.25
CA ASP A 202 27.00 -22.74 -41.43
C ASP A 202 26.33 -21.40 -41.11
N LYS A 203 27.11 -20.31 -41.10
CA LYS A 203 26.64 -18.91 -41.05
C LYS A 203 26.12 -18.34 -42.38
N LEU A 204 26.40 -18.95 -43.53
CA LEU A 204 25.83 -18.54 -44.82
C LEU A 204 24.29 -18.66 -44.81
N SER A 205 23.63 -17.82 -45.61
CA SER A 205 22.20 -17.98 -45.87
C SER A 205 21.91 -19.29 -46.64
N GLU A 206 20.77 -19.94 -46.36
CA GLU A 206 20.40 -21.19 -47.06
C GLU A 206 20.42 -21.09 -48.59
N PRO A 207 19.96 -19.98 -49.23
CA PRO A 207 20.10 -19.78 -50.68
C PRO A 207 21.56 -19.74 -51.17
N SER A 208 22.51 -19.33 -50.32
CA SER A 208 23.94 -19.20 -50.67
C SER A 208 24.73 -20.50 -50.54
N LYS A 209 24.32 -21.44 -49.67
CA LYS A 209 25.04 -22.71 -49.45
C LYS A 209 25.28 -23.52 -50.74
N PRO A 210 24.34 -23.64 -51.69
CA PRO A 210 24.59 -24.24 -53.00
C PRO A 210 25.67 -23.53 -53.84
N TYR A 211 25.79 -22.20 -53.75
CA TYR A 211 26.81 -21.44 -54.47
C TYR A 211 28.19 -21.58 -53.81
N TYR A 212 28.25 -21.69 -52.48
CA TYR A 212 29.46 -22.06 -51.75
C TYR A 212 29.97 -23.44 -52.18
N ASP A 213 29.11 -24.47 -52.16
CA ASP A 213 29.50 -25.83 -52.53
C ASP A 213 29.91 -25.93 -54.02
N LEU A 214 29.27 -25.14 -54.91
CA LEU A 214 29.67 -25.00 -56.31
C LEU A 214 31.02 -24.30 -56.48
N LEU A 215 31.28 -23.21 -55.75
CA LEU A 215 32.56 -22.49 -55.80
C LEU A 215 33.69 -23.34 -55.23
N LYS A 216 33.45 -24.04 -54.12
CA LYS A 216 34.37 -25.03 -53.53
C LYS A 216 34.84 -26.04 -54.58
N THR A 217 33.89 -26.63 -55.30
CA THR A 217 34.14 -27.59 -56.38
C THR A 217 34.98 -26.97 -57.51
N LYS A 218 34.68 -25.72 -57.92
CA LYS A 218 35.45 -24.99 -58.95
C LYS A 218 36.86 -24.59 -58.51
N LEU A 219 37.07 -24.35 -57.22
CA LEU A 219 38.38 -24.04 -56.63
C LEU A 219 39.21 -25.29 -56.36
N GLY A 220 38.61 -26.49 -56.34
CA GLY A 220 39.27 -27.75 -56.01
C GLY A 220 39.67 -27.80 -54.53
N LEU A 221 38.69 -27.61 -53.65
CA LEU A 221 38.78 -27.59 -52.19
C LEU A 221 37.77 -28.57 -51.55
#